data_AF-A0A814LXN1-F1
#
_entry.id   AF-A0A814LXN1-F1
#
_cell.length_a   1.000
_cell.length_b   1.000
_cell.length_c   1.000
_cell.angle_alpha   90.00
_cell.angle_beta   90.00
_cell.angle_gamma   90.00
#
_symmetry.space_group_name_H-M   'P 1'
#
loop_
_entity.id
_entity.type
_entity.pdbx_description
1 polymer ?
#
loop_
_entity_poly.entity_id
_entity_poly.type
_entity_poly.pdbx_seq_one_letter_code
_entity_poly.pdbx_strand_id
1 'polypeptide(L)'
;MYDKTRVEVNRELKSALGICLTTDNWSSDSNQAYITVTAHIITCNYEQKNFVLETIDFTGNHTADRIVQHLQDLAIEWPIFDKIICLVSDNCATMVKVSRDFNKGTA
;
A
#
# COMPACT_ATOMS: atom_id res chain seq x y z
N MET A 1 6.44 -19.60 -9.01
CA MET A 1 5.51 -18.71 -9.74
C MET A 1 5.43 -17.35 -9.04
N TYR A 2 5.10 -17.31 -7.74
CA TYR A 2 5.11 -16.10 -6.92
C TYR A 2 6.42 -15.29 -6.99
N ASP A 3 7.58 -15.91 -6.74
CA ASP A 3 8.87 -15.17 -6.70
C ASP A 3 9.20 -14.46 -8.02
N LYS A 4 8.88 -15.11 -9.15
CA LYS A 4 9.08 -14.53 -10.47
C LYS A 4 8.20 -13.30 -10.66
N THR A 5 6.91 -13.40 -10.34
CA THR A 5 5.97 -12.27 -10.41
C THR A 5 6.41 -11.15 -9.48
N ARG A 6 6.86 -11.48 -8.25
CA ARG A 6 7.35 -10.51 -7.28
C ARG A 6 8.56 -9.72 -7.80
N VAL A 7 9.52 -10.39 -8.43
CA VAL A 7 10.68 -9.75 -9.07
C VAL A 7 10.26 -8.83 -10.21
N GLU A 8 9.30 -9.26 -11.04
CA GLU A 8 8.77 -8.45 -12.15
C GLU A 8 8.04 -7.20 -11.65
N VAL A 9 7.15 -7.34 -10.67
CA VAL A 9 6.45 -6.20 -10.03
C VAL A 9 7.45 -5.23 -9.41
N ASN A 10 8.44 -5.72 -8.67
CA ASN A 10 9.45 -4.87 -8.05
C ASN A 10 10.27 -4.08 -9.11
N ARG A 11 10.57 -4.70 -10.26
CA ARG A 11 11.21 -4.01 -11.39
C ARG A 11 10.35 -2.87 -11.93
N GLU A 12 9.05 -3.10 -12.12
CA GLU A 12 8.10 -2.08 -12.60
C GLU A 12 8.00 -0.92 -11.61
N LEU A 13 7.82 -1.21 -10.31
CA LEU A 13 7.73 -0.19 -9.26
C LEU A 13 9.02 0.65 -9.16
N LYS A 14 10.20 0.02 -9.26
CA LYS A 14 11.48 0.74 -9.26
C LYS A 14 11.66 1.67 -10.44
N SER A 15 11.10 1.31 -11.60
CA SER A 15 11.17 2.14 -12.81
C SER A 15 10.20 3.32 -12.79
N ALA A 16 9.17 3.28 -11.93
CA ALA A 16 8.18 4.34 -11.81
C ALA A 16 8.79 5.62 -11.23
N LEU A 17 8.33 6.77 -11.73
CA LEU A 17 8.71 8.10 -11.22
C LEU A 17 8.04 8.42 -9.88
N GLY A 18 6.85 7.88 -9.66
CA GLY A 18 6.10 8.03 -8.42
C GLY A 18 5.09 6.90 -8.28
N ILE A 19 4.80 6.55 -7.04
CA ILE A 19 3.90 5.47 -6.66
C ILE A 19 2.78 6.08 -5.81
N CYS A 20 1.54 5.83 -6.20
CA CYS A 20 0.39 6.09 -5.37
C CYS A 20 -0.03 4.76 -4.73
N LEU A 21 -0.18 4.74 -3.42
CA LEU A 21 -0.73 3.59 -2.71
C LEU A 21 -2.22 3.81 -2.46
N THR A 22 -3.04 2.79 -2.66
CA THR A 22 -4.38 2.73 -2.09
C THR A 22 -4.45 1.67 -1.00
N THR A 23 -5.24 1.95 0.03
CA THR A 23 -5.64 0.97 1.04
C THR A 23 -7.14 0.79 0.96
N ASP A 24 -7.59 -0.42 0.63
CA ASP A 24 -9.00 -0.79 0.60
C ASP A 24 -9.33 -1.69 1.80
N ASN A 25 -10.29 -1.27 2.61
CA ASN A 25 -10.74 -2.00 3.79
C ASN A 25 -12.10 -2.63 3.51
N TRP A 26 -12.16 -3.96 3.57
CA TRP A 26 -13.33 -4.72 3.17
C TRP A 26 -13.61 -5.85 4.16
N SER A 27 -14.86 -6.34 4.16
CA SER A 27 -15.27 -7.50 4.95
C SER A 27 -15.66 -8.63 4.03
N SER A 28 -15.19 -9.85 4.31
CA SER A 28 -15.63 -11.05 3.61
C SER A 28 -17.06 -11.42 3.97
N ASP A 29 -17.64 -12.33 3.18
CA ASP A 29 -18.95 -12.94 3.45
C ASP A 29 -19.01 -13.68 4.79
N SER A 30 -17.85 -14.03 5.37
CA SER A 30 -17.72 -14.63 6.70
C SER A 30 -17.52 -13.60 7.81
N ASN A 31 -17.81 -12.32 7.55
CA ASN A 31 -17.60 -11.19 8.47
C ASN A 31 -16.14 -11.01 8.93
N GLN A 32 -15.16 -11.44 8.12
CA GLN A 32 -13.75 -11.22 8.42
C GLN A 32 -13.27 -9.96 7.72
N ALA A 33 -12.72 -9.01 8.47
CA ALA A 33 -12.20 -7.77 7.93
C ALA A 33 -10.79 -7.98 7.33
N TYR A 34 -10.48 -7.26 6.26
CA TYR A 34 -9.20 -7.28 5.56
C TYR A 34 -8.82 -5.87 5.10
N ILE A 35 -7.50 -5.62 5.02
CA ILE A 35 -6.95 -4.47 4.32
C ILE A 35 -6.11 -4.97 3.15
N THR A 36 -6.34 -4.38 1.98
CA THR A 36 -5.53 -4.61 0.77
C THR A 36 -4.77 -3.35 0.40
N VAL A 37 -3.45 -3.47 0.22
CA VAL A 37 -2.57 -2.40 -0.25
C VAL A 37 -2.28 -2.59 -1.74
N THR A 38 -2.65 -1.61 -2.55
CA THR A 38 -2.40 -1.62 -4.00
C THR A 38 -1.49 -0.47 -4.39
N ALA A 39 -0.44 -0.76 -5.16
CA ALA A 39 0.41 0.25 -5.77
C ALA A 39 -0.08 0.59 -7.18
N HIS A 40 -0.13 1.89 -7.46
CA HIS A 40 -0.54 2.46 -8.73
C HIS A 40 0.63 3.25 -9.31
N ILE A 41 1.00 2.94 -10.56
CA ILE A 41 2.07 3.63 -11.27
C ILE A 41 1.61 4.04 -12.67
N ILE A 42 2.30 5.05 -13.21
CA ILE A 42 2.28 5.37 -14.63
C ILE A 42 3.66 5.02 -15.17
N THR A 43 3.71 4.14 -16.18
CA THR A 43 4.96 3.72 -16.81
C THR A 43 5.53 4.81 -17.73
N CYS A 44 6.77 4.64 -18.20
CA CYS A 44 7.36 5.53 -19.21
C CYS A 44 6.59 5.57 -20.53
N ASN A 45 5.77 4.55 -20.81
CA ASN A 45 4.91 4.48 -21.99
C ASN A 45 3.52 5.12 -21.75
N TYR A 46 3.34 5.85 -20.65
CA TYR A 46 2.07 6.45 -20.24
C TYR A 46 0.94 5.43 -19.99
N GLU A 47 1.30 4.18 -19.68
CA GLU A 47 0.34 3.14 -19.30
C GLU A 47 0.18 3.12 -17.79
N GLN A 48 -1.07 3.09 -17.30
CA GLN A 48 -1.37 2.86 -15.90
C GLN A 48 -1.24 1.37 -15.58
N LYS A 49 -0.48 1.03 -14.54
CA LYS A 49 -0.41 -0.32 -13.97
C LYS A 49 -0.74 -0.29 -12.49
N ASN A 50 -1.43 -1.34 -12.04
CA ASN A 50 -1.84 -1.51 -10.64
C ASN A 50 -1.39 -2.88 -10.15
N PHE A 51 -0.83 -2.93 -8.94
CA PHE A 51 -0.30 -4.16 -8.34
C PHE A 51 -0.76 -4.28 -6.90
N VAL A 52 -1.45 -5.37 -6.57
CA VAL A 52 -1.73 -5.72 -5.18
C VAL A 52 -0.41 -6.17 -4.55
N LEU A 53 0.05 -5.43 -3.54
CA LEU A 53 1.30 -5.72 -2.85
C LEU A 53 1.05 -6.65 -1.66
N GLU A 54 -0.05 -6.43 -0.95
CA GLU A 54 -0.40 -7.21 0.23
C GLU A 54 -1.90 -7.17 0.51
N THR A 55 -2.41 -8.26 1.07
CA THR A 55 -3.72 -8.32 1.72
C THR A 55 -3.53 -8.97 3.08
N ILE A 56 -3.87 -8.24 4.14
CA ILE A 56 -3.72 -8.68 5.53
C ILE A 56 -5.09 -8.83 6.19
N ASP A 57 -5.17 -9.71 7.19
CA ASP A 57 -6.35 -9.80 8.03
C ASP A 57 -6.44 -8.56 8.94
N PHE A 58 -7.61 -7.94 8.94
CA PHE A 58 -7.94 -6.82 9.79
C PHE A 58 -8.73 -7.27 11.04
N THR A 59 -8.51 -8.52 11.48
CA THR A 59 -9.14 -9.05 12.70
C THR A 59 -8.37 -8.63 13.95
N GLY A 60 -8.90 -7.69 14.74
CA GLY A 60 -8.33 -7.26 16.04
C GLY A 60 -8.32 -5.75 16.28
N ASN A 61 -7.55 -5.30 17.29
CA ASN A 61 -7.33 -3.87 17.57
C ASN A 61 -6.34 -3.27 16.56
N HIS A 62 -6.83 -2.95 15.37
CA HIS A 62 -6.06 -2.27 14.34
C HIS A 62 -6.09 -0.77 14.54
N THR A 63 -5.23 -0.32 15.44
CA THR A 63 -4.99 1.11 15.65
C THR A 63 -4.29 1.69 14.43
N ALA A 64 -4.49 2.99 14.17
CA ALA A 64 -3.82 3.69 13.07
C ALA A 64 -2.29 3.48 13.09
N ASP A 65 -1.69 3.43 14.28
CA ASP A 65 -0.23 3.27 14.44
C ASP A 65 0.26 1.92 13.87
N ARG A 66 -0.54 0.85 14.00
CA ARG A 66 -0.19 -0.47 13.43
C ARG A 66 -0.24 -0.46 11.90
N ILE A 67 -1.24 0.19 11.33
CA ILE A 67 -1.39 0.30 9.88
C ILE A 67 -0.25 1.14 9.31
N VAL A 68 0.12 2.24 9.96
CA VAL A 68 1.28 3.05 9.57
C VAL A 68 2.56 2.22 9.60
N GLN A 69 2.81 1.47 10.69
CA GLN A 69 3.98 0.61 10.78
C GLN A 69 4.00 -0.45 9.66
N HIS A 70 2.87 -1.09 9.37
CA HIS A 70 2.78 -2.05 8.27
C HIS A 70 3.06 -1.42 6.90
N LEU A 71 2.51 -0.23 6.63
CA LEU A 71 2.80 0.47 5.38
C LEU A 71 4.28 0.84 5.26
N GLN A 72 4.94 1.20 6.37
CA GLN A 72 6.37 1.46 6.40
C GLN A 72 7.19 0.19 6.15
N ASP A 73 6.86 -0.91 6.82
CA ASP A 73 7.53 -2.20 6.64
C ASP A 73 7.37 -2.71 5.20
N LEU A 74 6.16 -2.63 4.64
CA LEU A 74 5.87 -2.96 3.25
C LEU A 74 6.67 -2.09 2.28
N ALA A 75 6.76 -0.78 2.54
CA ALA A 75 7.53 0.13 1.70
C ALA A 75 9.05 -0.15 1.73
N ILE A 76 9.57 -0.70 2.84
CA ILE A 76 10.96 -1.17 2.97
C ILE A 76 11.14 -2.52 2.25
N GLU A 77 10.19 -3.43 2.37
CA GLU A 77 10.22 -4.77 1.75
C GLU A 77 10.14 -4.71 0.20
N TRP A 78 9.39 -3.73 -0.33
CA TRP A 78 9.24 -3.45 -1.76
C TRP A 78 10.26 -2.45 -2.32
N PRO A 79 11.33 -2.14 -1.57
CA PRO A 79 12.07 -0.86 -1.52
C PRO A 79 11.51 0.27 -2.41
N ILE A 80 10.40 0.87 -1.96
CA ILE A 80 9.68 1.94 -2.68
C ILE A 80 9.42 3.18 -1.83
N PHE A 81 9.89 3.22 -0.59
CA PHE A 81 9.59 4.28 0.39
C PHE A 81 9.82 5.70 -0.16
N ASP A 82 10.93 5.90 -0.88
CA ASP A 82 11.34 7.17 -1.48
C ASP A 82 10.52 7.58 -2.72
N LYS A 83 9.71 6.67 -3.26
CA LYS A 83 8.90 6.88 -4.47
C LYS A 83 7.42 7.05 -4.16
N ILE A 84 6.98 6.83 -2.92
CA ILE A 84 5.57 6.98 -2.55
C ILE A 84 5.24 8.48 -2.50
N ILE A 85 4.37 8.92 -3.41
CA ILE A 85 3.96 10.33 -3.53
C ILE A 85 2.56 10.58 -2.98
N CYS A 86 1.78 9.52 -2.78
CA CYS A 86 0.39 9.61 -2.34
C CYS A 86 -0.05 8.32 -1.66
N LEU A 87 -0.86 8.45 -0.61
CA LEU A 87 -1.61 7.38 0.01
C LEU A 87 -3.09 7.76 -0.03
N VAL A 88 -3.90 6.91 -0.64
CA VAL A 88 -5.35 7.06 -0.73
C VAL A 88 -6.00 5.98 0.11
N SER A 89 -6.78 6.40 1.10
CA SER A 89 -7.46 5.49 2.00
C SER A 89 -8.96 5.73 2.00
N ASP A 90 -9.72 4.80 2.59
CA ASP A 90 -11.09 5.11 2.99
C ASP A 90 -11.11 6.28 4.00
N ASN A 91 -12.28 6.88 4.19
CA ASN A 91 -12.47 8.01 5.11
C ASN A 91 -12.82 7.53 6.55
N CYS A 92 -12.45 6.31 6.93
CA CYS A 92 -12.61 5.89 8.31
C CYS A 92 -11.67 6.72 9.20
N ALA A 93 -12.10 7.08 10.41
CA ALA A 93 -11.33 7.94 11.32
C ALA A 93 -9.92 7.41 11.58
N THR A 94 -9.76 6.08 11.62
CA THR A 94 -8.46 5.40 11.72
C THR A 94 -7.58 5.71 10.51
N MET A 95 -8.11 5.58 9.30
CA MET A 95 -7.37 5.78 8.05
C MET A 95 -7.04 7.24 7.78
N VAL A 96 -7.88 8.18 8.23
CA VAL A 96 -7.54 9.61 8.25
C VAL A 96 -6.31 9.87 9.12
N LYS A 97 -6.17 9.20 10.27
CA LYS A 97 -4.96 9.29 11.10
C LYS A 97 -3.75 8.66 10.40
N VAL A 98 -3.91 7.48 9.79
CA VAL A 98 -2.85 6.80 9.01
C VAL A 98 -2.29 7.72 7.92
N SER A 99 -3.15 8.30 7.10
CA SER A 99 -2.74 9.19 5.99
C SER A 99 -2.00 10.44 6.47
N ARG A 100 -2.29 10.93 7.68
CA ARG A 100 -1.55 12.05 8.28
C ARG A 100 -0.20 11.63 8.85
N ASP A 101 -0.13 10.47 9.51
CA ASP A 101 1.08 10.04 10.22
C ASP A 101 2.10 9.39 9.29
N PHE A 102 1.67 8.71 8.22
CA PHE A 102 2.55 8.18 7.18
C PHE A 102 3.35 9.29 6.48
N ASN A 103 2.71 10.42 6.18
CA ASN A 103 3.35 11.58 5.55
C ASN A 103 4.31 12.36 6.48
N LYS A 104 4.32 12.10 7.78
CA LYS A 104 5.28 12.74 8.72
C LYS A 104 6.65 12.06 8.71
N GLY A 105 6.74 10.81 8.23
CA GLY A 105 8.00 10.08 8.13
C GLY A 105 8.80 10.35 6.85
N THR A 106 8.28 11.20 5.96
CA THR A 106 8.86 11.51 4.64
C THR A 106 9.34 12.97 4.52
N ALA A 107 9.26 13.75 5.60
CA ALA A 107 9.71 15.16 5.66
C ALA A 107 11.05 15.31 6.40
#